data_AF-A0A8J7T564-F1
#
_entry.id   AF-A0A8J7T564-F1
#
_cell.length_a   1.000
_cell.length_b   1.000
_cell.length_c   1.000
_cell.angle_alpha   90.00
_cell.angle_beta   90.00
_cell.angle_gamma   90.00
#
_symmetry.space_group_name_H-M   'P 1'
#
loop_
_entity.id
_entity.type
_entity.pdbx_description
1 polymer ?
#
loop_
_entity_poly.entity_id
_entity_poly.type
_entity_poly.pdbx_seq_one_letter_code
_entity_poly.pdbx_strand_id
1 'polypeptide(L)'
;MTEGRGSSSSFSRGVAWMTMGNWSEQAVNLLVFTLLLRLLPAESFGLLSMAMALVLIGEGLVRETLSEYVFSARDPDPDDLNTSFWSLVLLGLALTLVLVVLAPLLGRFYHAPMVAPLLWVSAPIVFLTAITAVPVALLRHEMRLRPLAQRAFFGVVAGGIVGIALALSGAGVWALAAQRVVLTLTNVVLAWQAVSWRPGRWPGHQKLRRFMPFSLHVLVLRGAELASVQMPTILIGAMLGSMRLGYFTMAWRIVEL
;
A
#
# COMPACT_ATOMS: atom_id res chain seq x y z
N MET A 1 -40.42 -26.76 -1.28
CA MET A 1 -40.34 -25.35 -1.73
C MET A 1 -40.61 -24.44 -0.54
N THR A 2 -39.66 -24.32 0.37
CA THR A 2 -39.67 -23.40 1.52
C THR A 2 -38.21 -23.27 1.98
N GLU A 3 -37.83 -22.08 2.46
CA GLU A 3 -36.49 -21.65 2.92
C GLU A 3 -35.57 -21.07 1.81
N GLY A 4 -35.00 -19.86 1.88
CA GLY A 4 -34.94 -18.88 2.97
C GLY A 4 -34.76 -17.45 2.46
N ARG A 5 -35.67 -16.56 2.87
CA ARG A 5 -35.65 -15.11 2.65
C ARG A 5 -34.73 -14.37 3.65
N GLY A 6 -33.52 -14.91 3.90
CA GLY A 6 -32.60 -14.38 4.91
C GLY A 6 -31.42 -13.53 4.41
N SER A 7 -31.14 -13.49 3.10
CA SER A 7 -29.82 -13.10 2.59
C SER A 7 -29.69 -11.67 2.00
N SER A 8 -30.75 -11.02 1.53
CA SER A 8 -30.58 -9.72 0.84
C SER A 8 -30.30 -8.54 1.78
N SER A 9 -30.78 -8.59 3.03
CA SER A 9 -30.66 -7.46 3.96
C SER A 9 -29.30 -7.37 4.66
N SER A 10 -28.57 -8.47 4.83
CA SER A 10 -27.21 -8.44 5.42
C SER A 10 -26.17 -8.02 4.38
N PHE A 11 -26.33 -8.48 3.14
CA PHE A 11 -25.49 -8.07 2.01
C PHE A 11 -25.67 -6.58 1.69
N SER A 12 -26.91 -6.09 1.60
CA SER A 12 -27.16 -4.66 1.35
C SER A 12 -26.65 -3.76 2.49
N ARG A 13 -26.79 -4.20 3.75
CA ARG A 13 -26.19 -3.51 4.91
C ARG A 13 -24.66 -3.55 4.89
N GLY A 14 -24.06 -4.64 4.42
CA GLY A 14 -22.60 -4.77 4.25
C GLY A 14 -22.05 -3.82 3.19
N VAL A 15 -22.70 -3.78 2.01
CA VAL A 15 -22.37 -2.85 0.93
C VAL A 15 -22.58 -1.40 1.36
N ALA A 16 -23.73 -1.08 1.98
CA ALA A 16 -23.99 0.27 2.50
C ALA A 16 -22.93 0.73 3.51
N TRP A 17 -22.50 -0.17 4.41
CA TRP A 17 -21.43 0.12 5.37
C TRP A 17 -20.08 0.33 4.69
N MET A 18 -19.74 -0.47 3.67
CA MET A 18 -18.50 -0.29 2.90
C MET A 18 -18.51 1.04 2.14
N THR A 19 -19.61 1.36 1.47
CA THR A 19 -19.77 2.63 0.76
C THR A 19 -19.63 3.79 1.74
N MET A 20 -20.38 3.79 2.86
CA MET A 20 -20.27 4.84 3.89
C MET A 20 -18.86 4.93 4.49
N GLY A 21 -18.21 3.79 4.73
CA GLY A 21 -16.83 3.74 5.23
C GLY A 21 -15.84 4.37 4.25
N ASN A 22 -15.93 4.02 2.97
CA ASN A 22 -15.07 4.57 1.92
C ASN A 22 -15.28 6.08 1.74
N TRP A 23 -16.54 6.56 1.75
CA TRP A 23 -16.83 8.01 1.70
C TRP A 23 -16.28 8.76 2.91
N SER A 24 -16.37 8.15 4.10
CA SER A 24 -15.83 8.74 5.33
C SER A 24 -14.31 8.81 5.28
N GLU A 25 -13.65 7.73 4.84
CA GLU A 25 -12.20 7.70 4.63
C GLU A 25 -11.76 8.77 3.62
N GLN A 26 -12.46 8.87 2.49
CA GLN A 26 -12.15 9.85 1.44
C GLN A 26 -12.26 11.28 1.97
N ALA A 27 -13.32 11.59 2.73
CA ALA A 27 -13.51 12.90 3.34
C ALA A 27 -12.39 13.24 4.33
N VAL A 28 -11.96 12.29 5.17
CA VAL A 28 -10.82 12.50 6.08
C VAL A 28 -9.52 12.66 5.30
N ASN A 29 -9.29 11.88 4.25
CA ASN A 29 -8.09 11.96 3.42
C ASN A 29 -8.00 13.35 2.76
N LEU A 30 -9.11 13.84 2.20
CA LEU A 30 -9.22 15.19 1.65
C LEU A 30 -8.91 16.27 2.69
N LEU A 31 -9.51 16.16 3.88
CA LEU A 31 -9.29 17.11 4.97
C LEU A 31 -7.83 17.14 5.41
N VAL A 32 -7.23 15.97 5.65
CA VAL A 32 -5.82 15.84 6.05
C VAL A 32 -4.91 16.39 4.96
N PHE A 33 -5.18 16.05 3.70
CA PHE A 33 -4.42 16.55 2.56
C PHE A 33 -4.50 18.08 2.47
N THR A 34 -5.69 18.66 2.57
CA THR A 34 -5.90 20.12 2.53
C THR A 34 -5.16 20.85 3.65
N LEU A 35 -5.14 20.27 4.86
CA LEU A 35 -4.38 20.84 5.98
C LEU A 35 -2.88 20.79 5.71
N LEU A 36 -2.36 19.64 5.24
CA LEU A 36 -0.95 19.50 4.94
C LEU A 36 -0.49 20.38 3.77
N LEU A 37 -1.35 20.60 2.77
CA LEU A 37 -1.10 21.55 1.69
C LEU A 37 -0.86 22.98 2.20
N ARG A 38 -1.53 23.38 3.28
CA ARG A 38 -1.34 24.71 3.89
C ARG A 38 -0.09 24.80 4.76
N LEU A 39 0.34 23.68 5.33
CA LEU A 39 1.46 23.62 6.26
C LEU A 39 2.81 23.35 5.57
N LEU A 40 2.80 22.72 4.41
CA LEU A 40 4.02 22.22 3.76
C LEU A 40 4.19 22.82 2.36
N PRO A 41 5.43 23.14 1.96
CA PRO A 41 5.72 23.64 0.61
C PRO A 41 5.57 22.51 -0.43
N ALA A 42 5.27 22.90 -1.67
CA ALA A 42 5.11 21.96 -2.79
C ALA A 42 6.32 21.02 -2.99
N GLU A 43 7.52 21.51 -2.73
CA GLU A 43 8.75 20.72 -2.78
C GLU A 43 8.68 19.46 -1.89
N SER A 44 8.07 19.55 -0.70
CA SER A 44 7.95 18.39 0.21
C SER A 44 7.09 17.29 -0.42
N PHE A 45 6.00 17.66 -1.09
CA PHE A 45 5.15 16.71 -1.80
C PHE A 45 5.88 16.08 -2.97
N GLY A 46 6.66 16.85 -3.73
CA GLY A 46 7.44 16.30 -4.84
C GLY A 46 8.52 15.33 -4.39
N LEU A 47 9.27 15.66 -3.33
CA LEU A 47 10.29 14.78 -2.75
C LEU A 47 9.67 13.46 -2.25
N LEU A 48 8.53 13.53 -1.54
CA LEU A 48 7.84 12.32 -1.12
C LEU A 48 7.34 11.54 -2.34
N SER A 49 6.76 12.18 -3.34
CA SER A 49 6.24 11.53 -4.56
C SER A 49 7.33 10.78 -5.32
N MET A 50 8.55 11.31 -5.42
CA MET A 50 9.69 10.60 -6.03
C MET A 50 9.99 9.29 -5.30
N ALA A 51 10.04 9.32 -3.97
CA ALA A 51 10.26 8.13 -3.16
C ALA A 51 9.07 7.16 -3.25
N MET A 52 7.84 7.69 -3.15
CA MET A 52 6.61 6.91 -3.17
C MET A 52 6.35 6.27 -4.52
N ALA A 53 6.80 6.87 -5.62
CA ALA A 53 6.62 6.30 -6.96
C ALA A 53 7.11 4.85 -7.01
N LEU A 54 8.29 4.60 -6.45
CA LEU A 54 8.93 3.29 -6.43
C LEU A 54 8.36 2.36 -5.36
N VAL A 55 8.01 2.90 -4.20
CA VAL A 55 7.33 2.13 -3.15
C VAL A 55 5.99 1.61 -3.65
N LEU A 56 5.23 2.44 -4.37
CA LEU A 56 3.93 2.07 -4.95
C LEU A 56 4.05 0.97 -6.01
N ILE A 57 5.12 0.98 -6.83
CA ILE A 57 5.41 -0.13 -7.74
C ILE A 57 5.61 -1.43 -6.94
N GLY A 58 6.43 -1.38 -5.89
CA GLY A 58 6.68 -2.54 -5.03
C GLY A 58 5.41 -3.06 -4.33
N GLU A 59 4.59 -2.17 -3.77
CA GLU A 59 3.30 -2.52 -3.18
C GLU A 59 2.34 -3.14 -4.21
N GLY A 60 2.29 -2.57 -5.42
CA GLY A 60 1.47 -3.07 -6.52
C GLY A 60 1.87 -4.48 -6.92
N LEU A 61 3.17 -4.72 -7.14
CA LEU A 61 3.70 -6.04 -7.48
C LEU A 61 3.32 -7.13 -6.48
N VAL A 62 3.41 -6.83 -5.18
CA VAL A 62 2.98 -7.74 -4.11
C VAL A 62 1.48 -8.06 -4.22
N ARG A 63 0.64 -7.04 -4.46
CA ARG A 63 -0.82 -7.21 -4.57
C ARG A 63 -1.20 -8.00 -5.82
N GLU A 64 -0.58 -7.71 -6.96
CA GLU A 64 -0.84 -8.44 -8.21
C GLU A 64 -0.40 -9.91 -8.09
N THR A 65 0.76 -10.17 -7.46
CA THR A 65 1.25 -11.54 -7.24
C THR A 65 0.28 -12.36 -6.39
N LEU A 66 -0.31 -11.75 -5.35
CA LEU A 66 -1.35 -12.39 -4.56
C LEU A 66 -2.60 -12.69 -5.39
N SER A 67 -3.06 -11.72 -6.19
CA SER A 67 -4.28 -11.83 -6.97
C SER A 67 -4.21 -12.97 -7.99
N GLU A 68 -3.07 -13.12 -8.67
CA GLU A 68 -2.88 -14.20 -9.64
C GLU A 68 -2.71 -15.58 -8.97
N TYR A 69 -2.19 -15.66 -7.73
CA TYR A 69 -1.89 -16.93 -7.05
C TYR A 69 -3.09 -17.49 -6.25
N VAL A 70 -3.78 -16.64 -5.48
CA VAL A 70 -4.80 -17.08 -4.50
C VAL A 70 -6.19 -17.26 -5.11
N PHE A 71 -6.58 -16.46 -6.11
CA PHE A 71 -7.92 -16.56 -6.71
C PHE A 71 -8.11 -17.73 -7.69
N SER A 72 -7.08 -18.56 -7.90
CA SER A 72 -7.21 -19.78 -8.69
C SER A 72 -7.88 -20.93 -7.91
N ALA A 73 -7.89 -20.88 -6.58
CA ALA A 73 -8.51 -21.90 -5.72
C ALA A 73 -9.81 -21.37 -5.10
N ARG A 74 -10.94 -22.07 -5.32
CA ARG A 74 -12.25 -21.76 -4.72
C ARG A 74 -12.31 -22.00 -3.21
N ASP A 75 -11.41 -22.82 -2.68
CA ASP A 75 -11.34 -23.15 -1.25
C ASP A 75 -9.86 -23.46 -0.90
N PRO A 76 -9.08 -22.43 -0.49
CA PRO A 76 -7.65 -22.61 -0.26
C PRO A 76 -7.40 -23.42 1.03
N ASP A 77 -6.66 -24.52 0.90
CA ASP A 77 -6.18 -25.29 2.04
C ASP A 77 -5.28 -24.40 2.93
N PRO A 78 -5.29 -24.55 4.27
CA PRO A 78 -4.31 -23.94 5.17
C PRO A 78 -2.85 -23.95 4.67
N ASP A 79 -2.43 -25.03 3.99
CA ASP A 79 -1.09 -25.16 3.42
C ASP A 79 -0.85 -24.24 2.22
N ASP A 80 -1.86 -23.97 1.41
CA ASP A 80 -1.78 -23.06 0.27
C ASP A 80 -1.75 -21.60 0.75
N LEU A 81 -2.49 -21.27 1.82
CA LEU A 81 -2.41 -19.97 2.48
C LEU A 81 -1.03 -19.72 3.08
N ASN A 82 -0.45 -20.73 3.76
CA ASN A 82 0.91 -20.63 4.29
C ASN A 82 1.95 -20.46 3.19
N THR A 83 1.79 -21.20 2.08
CA THR A 83 2.66 -21.09 0.91
C THR A 83 2.59 -19.71 0.30
N SER A 84 1.38 -19.20 0.07
CA SER A 84 1.13 -17.85 -0.45
C SER A 84 1.75 -16.79 0.44
N PHE A 85 1.52 -16.89 1.75
CA PHE A 85 2.03 -15.94 2.73
C PHE A 85 3.55 -15.87 2.70
N TRP A 86 4.25 -16.99 2.94
CA TRP A 86 5.71 -17.00 3.02
C TRP A 86 6.38 -16.59 1.71
N SER A 87 5.75 -16.95 0.59
CA SER A 87 6.21 -16.56 -0.74
C SER A 87 6.12 -15.05 -0.97
N LEU A 88 4.99 -14.43 -0.57
CA LEU A 88 4.83 -12.98 -0.62
C LEU A 88 5.75 -12.25 0.37
N VAL A 89 5.95 -12.80 1.57
CA VAL A 89 6.90 -12.25 2.55
C VAL A 89 8.31 -12.20 1.96
N LEU A 90 8.75 -13.28 1.32
CA LEU A 90 10.05 -13.33 0.66
C LEU A 90 10.16 -12.30 -0.47
N LEU A 91 9.12 -12.20 -1.32
CA LEU A 91 9.06 -11.22 -2.40
C LEU A 91 9.10 -9.78 -1.85
N GLY A 92 8.26 -9.47 -0.87
CA GLY A 92 8.19 -8.14 -0.25
C GLY A 92 9.51 -7.76 0.43
N LEU A 93 10.17 -8.72 1.08
CA LEU A 93 11.51 -8.52 1.67
C LEU A 93 12.54 -8.25 0.58
N ALA A 94 12.57 -9.04 -0.48
CA ALA A 94 13.48 -8.85 -1.61
C ALA A 94 13.29 -7.47 -2.27
N LEU A 95 12.04 -7.08 -2.55
CA LEU A 95 11.71 -5.77 -3.12
C LEU A 95 12.11 -4.62 -2.18
N THR A 96 11.87 -4.77 -0.88
CA THR A 96 12.28 -3.79 0.13
C THR A 96 13.80 -3.61 0.14
N LEU A 97 14.56 -4.70 0.14
CA LEU A 97 16.02 -4.66 0.10
C LEU A 97 16.54 -4.01 -1.17
N VAL A 98 15.96 -4.34 -2.33
CA VAL A 98 16.31 -3.70 -3.61
C VAL A 98 16.09 -2.20 -3.54
N LEU A 99 14.95 -1.74 -3.00
CA LEU A 99 14.67 -0.30 -2.84
C LEU A 99 15.66 0.38 -1.90
N VAL A 100 16.00 -0.25 -0.77
CA VAL A 100 16.96 0.31 0.21
C VAL A 100 18.37 0.43 -0.39
N VAL A 101 18.81 -0.58 -1.15
CA VAL A 101 20.12 -0.59 -1.82
C VAL A 101 20.16 0.40 -2.97
N LEU A 102 19.08 0.55 -3.73
CA LEU A 102 18.99 1.51 -4.84
C LEU A 102 18.75 2.95 -4.38
N ALA A 103 18.30 3.18 -3.15
CA ALA A 103 17.93 4.51 -2.66
C ALA A 103 19.03 5.58 -2.84
N PRO A 104 20.33 5.34 -2.57
CA PRO A 104 21.38 6.32 -2.83
C PRO A 104 21.57 6.62 -4.32
N LEU A 105 21.45 5.61 -5.18
CA LEU A 105 21.55 5.78 -6.64
C LEU A 105 20.39 6.64 -7.14
N LEU A 106 19.18 6.39 -6.62
CA LEU A 106 17.98 7.14 -6.95
C LEU A 106 18.04 8.59 -6.45
N GLY A 107 18.58 8.83 -5.26
CA GLY A 107 18.85 10.18 -4.76
C GLY A 107 19.77 10.98 -5.69
N ARG A 108 20.77 10.32 -6.29
CA ARG A 108 21.63 10.92 -7.32
C ARG A 108 20.90 11.11 -8.65
N PHE A 109 20.13 10.12 -9.09
CA PHE A 109 19.34 10.19 -10.32
C PHE A 109 18.37 11.39 -10.32
N TYR A 110 17.68 11.61 -9.21
CA TYR A 110 16.77 12.75 -9.03
C TYR A 110 17.46 14.07 -8.68
N HIS A 111 18.79 14.09 -8.51
CA HIS A 111 19.55 15.24 -8.00
C HIS A 111 18.98 15.78 -6.67
N ALA A 112 18.42 14.89 -5.86
CA ALA A 112 17.66 15.21 -4.65
C ALA A 112 18.12 14.29 -3.50
N PRO A 113 19.09 14.70 -2.67
CA PRO A 113 19.69 13.83 -1.65
C PRO A 113 18.67 13.37 -0.60
N MET A 114 17.57 14.10 -0.41
CA MET A 114 16.48 13.75 0.51
C MET A 114 15.65 12.54 0.05
N VAL A 115 15.70 12.17 -1.23
CA VAL A 115 14.95 10.99 -1.73
C VAL A 115 15.47 9.69 -1.13
N ALA A 116 16.79 9.56 -0.94
CA ALA A 116 17.39 8.36 -0.35
C ALA A 116 16.90 8.07 1.08
N PRO A 117 16.96 9.02 2.04
CA PRO A 117 16.47 8.78 3.40
C PRO A 117 14.94 8.61 3.46
N LEU A 118 14.18 9.26 2.57
CA LEU A 118 12.73 9.02 2.45
C LEU A 118 12.42 7.60 1.98
N LEU A 119 13.20 7.09 1.01
CA LEU A 119 13.10 5.70 0.56
C LEU A 119 13.47 4.72 1.66
N TRP A 120 14.51 4.97 2.46
CA TRP A 120 14.86 4.08 3.58
C TRP A 120 13.75 3.94 4.61
N VAL A 121 13.09 5.04 4.96
CA VAL A 121 11.97 5.03 5.92
C VAL A 121 10.72 4.40 5.32
N SER A 122 10.52 4.56 4.01
CA SER A 122 9.27 4.17 3.37
C SER A 122 9.32 2.80 2.67
N ALA A 123 10.49 2.29 2.28
CA ALA A 123 10.65 0.98 1.66
C ALA A 123 10.05 -0.16 2.50
N PRO A 124 10.15 -0.17 3.85
CA PRO A 124 9.50 -1.18 4.68
C PRO A 124 7.98 -1.29 4.48
N ILE A 125 7.31 -0.26 3.92
CA ILE A 125 5.89 -0.33 3.55
C ILE A 125 5.62 -1.48 2.59
N VAL A 126 6.54 -1.77 1.65
CA VAL A 126 6.37 -2.89 0.70
C VAL A 126 6.32 -4.21 1.44
N PHE A 127 7.23 -4.42 2.40
CA PHE A 127 7.23 -5.59 3.27
C PHE A 127 5.96 -5.68 4.14
N LEU A 128 5.52 -4.55 4.73
CA LEU A 128 4.28 -4.48 5.50
C LEU A 128 3.05 -4.82 4.65
N THR A 129 3.04 -4.40 3.39
CA THR A 129 2.00 -4.76 2.42
C THR A 129 2.04 -6.26 2.09
N ALA A 130 3.21 -6.87 2.01
CA ALA A 130 3.34 -8.31 1.79
C ALA A 130 2.83 -9.16 2.95
N ILE A 131 3.18 -8.83 4.19
CA ILE A 131 2.69 -9.58 5.37
C ILE A 131 1.18 -9.39 5.58
N THR A 132 0.59 -8.30 5.07
CA THR A 132 -0.86 -8.06 5.21
C THR A 132 -1.67 -8.60 4.05
N ALA A 133 -1.05 -8.88 2.90
CA ALA A 133 -1.70 -9.31 1.67
C ALA A 133 -2.69 -10.46 1.90
N VAL A 134 -2.24 -11.57 2.51
CA VAL A 134 -3.07 -12.74 2.79
C VAL A 134 -4.20 -12.43 3.79
N PRO A 135 -3.96 -11.82 4.96
CA PRO A 135 -5.04 -11.35 5.83
C PRO A 135 -6.10 -10.49 5.12
N VAL A 136 -5.70 -9.55 4.26
CA VAL A 136 -6.66 -8.73 3.49
C VAL A 136 -7.48 -9.60 2.55
N ALA A 137 -6.83 -10.52 1.83
CA ALA A 137 -7.52 -11.41 0.90
C ALA A 137 -8.53 -12.30 1.62
N LEU A 138 -8.19 -12.84 2.78
CA LEU A 138 -9.13 -13.62 3.61
C LEU A 138 -10.33 -12.80 4.05
N LEU A 139 -10.13 -11.57 4.56
CA LEU A 139 -11.25 -10.69 4.92
C LEU A 139 -12.14 -10.34 3.72
N ARG A 140 -11.55 -10.16 2.53
CA ARG A 140 -12.30 -9.93 1.30
C ARG A 140 -13.08 -11.17 0.87
N HIS A 141 -12.46 -12.35 0.95
CA HIS A 141 -13.07 -13.63 0.61
C HIS A 141 -14.26 -13.97 1.54
N GLU A 142 -14.10 -13.75 2.85
CA GLU A 142 -15.16 -13.91 3.86
C GLU A 142 -16.23 -12.81 3.79
N MET A 143 -16.13 -11.87 2.83
CA MET A 143 -17.00 -10.68 2.72
C MET A 143 -17.11 -9.87 4.02
N ARG A 144 -16.05 -9.85 4.83
CA ARG A 144 -15.97 -9.08 6.08
C ARG A 144 -15.57 -7.65 5.77
N LEU A 145 -16.50 -6.91 5.17
CA LEU A 145 -16.29 -5.53 4.71
C LEU A 145 -16.09 -4.53 5.86
N ARG A 146 -16.66 -4.81 7.05
CA ARG A 146 -16.54 -3.94 8.23
C ARG A 146 -15.09 -3.75 8.70
N PRO A 147 -14.31 -4.80 8.99
CA PRO A 147 -12.89 -4.66 9.30
C PRO A 147 -12.07 -3.97 8.21
N LEU A 148 -12.38 -4.23 6.93
CA LEU A 148 -11.66 -3.59 5.81
C LEU A 148 -11.88 -2.08 5.80
N ALA A 149 -13.12 -1.62 6.00
CA ALA A 149 -13.46 -0.20 6.09
C ALA A 149 -12.89 0.45 7.35
N GLN A 150 -12.99 -0.20 8.52
CA GLN A 150 -12.43 0.29 9.77
C GLN A 150 -10.92 0.51 9.64
N ARG A 151 -10.23 -0.48 9.07
CA ARG A 151 -8.81 -0.41 8.83
C ARG A 151 -8.43 0.85 8.05
N ALA A 152 -9.06 1.05 6.90
CA ALA A 152 -8.74 2.14 6.00
C ALA A 152 -9.04 3.50 6.64
N PHE A 153 -10.21 3.64 7.28
CA PHE A 153 -10.59 4.84 8.03
C PHE A 153 -9.62 5.17 9.17
N PHE A 154 -9.36 4.23 10.09
CA PHE A 154 -8.47 4.46 11.22
C PHE A 154 -7.02 4.68 10.78
N GLY A 155 -6.59 4.05 9.68
CA GLY A 155 -5.29 4.29 9.08
C GLY A 155 -5.12 5.73 8.62
N VAL A 156 -6.10 6.27 7.90
CA VAL A 156 -6.07 7.68 7.45
C VAL A 156 -6.14 8.64 8.63
N VAL A 157 -6.99 8.37 9.63
CA VAL A 157 -7.09 9.21 10.83
C VAL A 157 -5.78 9.21 11.62
N ALA A 158 -5.24 8.04 11.96
CA ALA A 158 -4.00 7.93 12.73
C ALA A 158 -2.80 8.52 11.98
N GLY A 159 -2.66 8.21 10.70
CA GLY A 159 -1.64 8.80 9.84
C GLY A 159 -1.77 10.31 9.75
N GLY A 160 -3.00 10.81 9.55
CA GLY A 160 -3.28 12.23 9.46
C GLY A 160 -2.95 12.99 10.73
N ILE A 161 -3.30 12.46 11.90
CA ILE A 161 -2.95 13.05 13.20
C ILE A 161 -1.43 13.17 13.34
N VAL A 162 -0.68 12.10 13.07
CA VAL A 162 0.79 12.12 13.18
C VAL A 162 1.42 13.04 12.14
N GLY A 163 0.93 13.00 10.90
CA GLY A 163 1.40 13.88 9.83
C GLY A 163 1.19 15.36 10.14
N ILE A 164 -0.01 15.73 10.57
CA ILE A 164 -0.33 17.12 10.94
C ILE A 164 0.50 17.55 12.15
N ALA A 165 0.62 16.71 13.18
CA ALA A 165 1.43 17.03 14.36
C ALA A 165 2.89 17.30 14.00
N LEU A 166 3.49 16.47 13.13
CA LEU A 166 4.88 16.66 12.66
C LEU A 166 5.02 17.85 11.71
N ALA A 167 4.01 18.15 10.91
CA ALA A 167 4.02 19.34 10.06
C ALA A 167 4.01 20.62 10.93
N LEU A 168 3.20 20.64 11.98
CA LEU A 168 3.15 21.75 12.94
C LEU A 168 4.45 21.90 13.75
N SER A 169 5.18 20.81 14.00
CA SER A 169 6.50 20.86 14.66
C SER A 169 7.64 21.26 13.70
N GLY A 170 7.35 21.54 12.43
CA GLY A 170 8.35 21.96 11.44
C GLY A 170 9.19 20.82 10.84
N ALA A 171 8.74 19.56 10.92
CA ALA A 171 9.48 18.41 10.40
C ALA A 171 9.53 18.35 8.85
N GLY A 172 8.80 19.23 8.15
CA GLY A 172 8.82 19.33 6.68
C GLY A 172 8.34 18.04 6.01
N VAL A 173 9.10 17.55 5.03
CA VAL A 173 8.78 16.33 4.25
C VAL A 173 8.59 15.08 5.11
N TRP A 174 9.23 15.02 6.29
CA TRP A 174 9.12 13.90 7.21
C TRP A 174 7.70 13.72 7.76
N ALA A 175 6.91 14.79 7.82
CA ALA A 175 5.50 14.73 8.19
C ALA A 175 4.71 13.81 7.23
N LEU A 176 4.95 13.95 5.92
CA LEU A 176 4.25 13.15 4.91
C LEU A 176 4.72 11.69 4.91
N ALA A 177 6.03 11.47 5.10
CA ALA A 177 6.59 10.13 5.21
C ALA A 177 6.04 9.39 6.45
N ALA A 178 6.04 10.05 7.61
CA ALA A 178 5.52 9.50 8.86
C ALA A 178 4.01 9.23 8.78
N GLN A 179 3.24 10.15 8.18
CA GLN A 179 1.82 9.92 7.89
C GLN A 179 1.61 8.61 7.13
N ARG A 180 2.37 8.38 6.06
CA ARG A 180 2.24 7.17 5.24
C ARG A 180 2.64 5.91 6.02
N VAL A 181 3.73 5.96 6.78
CA VAL A 181 4.19 4.82 7.59
C VAL A 181 3.18 4.47 8.67
N VAL A 182 2.67 5.45 9.42
CA VAL A 182 1.67 5.24 10.49
C VAL A 182 0.36 4.71 9.92
N LEU A 183 -0.09 5.23 8.78
CA LEU A 183 -1.25 4.71 8.07
C LEU A 183 -1.05 3.22 7.75
N THR A 184 0.08 2.85 7.15
CA THR A 184 0.37 1.45 6.80
C THR A 184 0.47 0.57 8.03
N LEU A 185 1.13 1.01 9.10
CA LEU A 185 1.25 0.24 10.35
C LEU A 185 -0.11 0.01 11.00
N THR A 186 -0.94 1.06 11.08
CA THR A 186 -2.31 0.95 11.59
C THR A 186 -3.10 -0.04 10.75
N ASN A 187 -2.94 0.01 9.43
CA ASN A 187 -3.57 -0.94 8.53
C ASN A 187 -3.13 -2.38 8.82
N VAL A 188 -1.84 -2.60 9.02
CA VAL A 188 -1.28 -3.91 9.35
C VAL A 188 -1.89 -4.45 10.63
N VAL A 189 -1.81 -3.68 11.72
CA VAL A 189 -2.29 -4.10 13.04
C VAL A 189 -3.77 -4.47 13.00
N LEU A 190 -4.61 -3.63 12.40
CA LEU A 190 -6.06 -3.89 12.34
C LEU A 190 -6.42 -5.09 11.47
N ALA A 191 -5.70 -5.33 10.37
CA ALA A 191 -5.91 -6.53 9.55
C ALA A 191 -5.58 -7.81 10.33
N TRP A 192 -4.47 -7.82 11.05
CA TRP A 192 -4.04 -8.99 11.84
C TRP A 192 -4.94 -9.25 13.06
N GLN A 193 -5.51 -8.20 13.65
CA GLN A 193 -6.50 -8.33 14.73
C GLN A 193 -7.84 -8.88 14.23
N ALA A 194 -8.25 -8.52 13.00
CA ALA A 194 -9.54 -8.92 12.45
C ALA A 194 -9.57 -10.36 11.93
N VAL A 195 -8.43 -10.87 11.45
CA VAL A 195 -8.29 -12.24 10.92
C VAL A 195 -7.95 -13.22 12.03
N SER A 196 -8.66 -14.35 12.08
CA SER A 196 -8.39 -15.47 13.00
C SER A 196 -7.23 -16.35 12.53
N TRP A 197 -7.04 -16.48 11.23
CA TRP A 197 -5.93 -17.24 10.65
C TRP A 197 -4.56 -16.70 11.08
N ARG A 198 -3.62 -17.62 11.28
CA ARG A 198 -2.23 -17.33 11.64
C ARG A 198 -1.29 -18.16 10.76
N PRO A 199 -0.17 -17.59 10.30
CA PRO A 199 0.77 -18.30 9.45
C PRO A 199 1.37 -19.49 10.21
N GLY A 200 1.25 -20.66 9.60
CA GLY A 200 1.89 -21.90 10.02
C GLY A 200 3.34 -21.99 9.58
N ARG A 201 3.88 -23.21 9.59
CA ARG A 201 5.29 -23.48 9.30
C ARG A 201 5.65 -23.15 7.85
N TRP A 202 6.95 -22.92 7.63
CA TRP A 202 7.51 -22.66 6.31
C TRP A 202 7.22 -23.81 5.33
N PRO A 203 6.80 -23.57 4.07
CA PRO A 203 6.21 -24.59 3.20
C PRO A 203 7.21 -25.56 2.53
N GLY A 204 8.48 -25.53 2.96
CA GLY A 204 9.57 -26.28 2.35
C GLY A 204 10.07 -25.71 1.02
N HIS A 205 11.30 -26.08 0.63
CA HIS A 205 11.99 -25.51 -0.54
C HIS A 205 11.33 -25.84 -1.89
N GLN A 206 10.60 -26.96 -1.99
CA GLN A 206 10.02 -27.42 -3.25
C GLN A 206 8.84 -26.55 -3.71
N LYS A 207 7.98 -26.12 -2.78
CA LYS A 207 6.87 -25.20 -3.08
C LYS A 207 7.39 -23.79 -3.43
N LEU A 208 8.48 -23.36 -2.81
CA LEU A 208 9.13 -22.07 -3.11
C LEU A 208 9.74 -22.02 -4.52
N ARG A 209 10.35 -23.11 -5.00
CA ARG A 209 10.87 -23.20 -6.39
C ARG A 209 9.75 -23.08 -7.43
N ARG A 210 8.53 -23.49 -7.10
CA ARG A 210 7.36 -23.35 -7.98
C ARG A 210 6.82 -21.91 -8.01
N PHE A 211 7.03 -21.14 -6.95
CA PHE A 211 6.63 -19.73 -6.85
C PHE A 211 7.55 -18.76 -7.60
N MET A 212 8.84 -19.08 -7.71
CA MET A 212 9.86 -18.24 -8.35
C MET A 212 9.54 -17.86 -9.82
N PRO A 213 9.27 -18.81 -10.74
CA PRO A 213 8.94 -18.48 -12.12
C PRO A 213 7.62 -17.71 -12.25
N PHE A 214 6.65 -18.01 -11.39
CA PHE A 214 5.37 -17.30 -11.34
C PHE A 214 5.56 -15.84 -10.91
N SER A 215 6.33 -15.60 -9.85
CA SER A 215 6.65 -14.25 -9.37
C SER A 215 7.40 -13.45 -10.41
N LEU A 216 8.35 -14.06 -11.11
CA LEU A 216 9.08 -13.41 -12.20
C LEU A 216 8.15 -13.03 -13.35
N HIS A 217 7.17 -13.87 -13.68
CA HIS A 217 6.18 -13.53 -14.70
C HIS A 217 5.36 -12.30 -14.31
N VAL A 218 4.83 -12.27 -13.07
CA VAL A 218 4.10 -11.12 -12.54
C VAL A 218 4.98 -9.88 -12.49
N LEU A 219 6.22 -10.01 -12.01
CA LEU A 219 7.20 -8.92 -11.93
C LEU A 219 7.43 -8.26 -13.29
N VAL A 220 7.54 -9.06 -14.35
CA VAL A 220 7.76 -8.53 -15.70
C VAL A 220 6.48 -7.91 -16.27
N LEU A 221 5.38 -8.67 -16.25
CA LEU A 221 4.14 -8.26 -16.93
C LEU A 221 3.48 -7.07 -16.21
N ARG A 222 3.31 -7.17 -14.88
CA ARG A 222 2.68 -6.15 -14.05
C ARG A 222 3.64 -5.05 -13.64
N GLY A 223 4.94 -5.35 -13.55
CA GLY A 223 5.94 -4.32 -13.27
C GLY A 223 6.02 -3.27 -14.37
N ALA A 224 5.92 -3.68 -15.65
CA ALA A 224 5.87 -2.74 -16.78
C ALA A 224 4.62 -1.85 -16.76
N GLU A 225 3.46 -2.42 -16.42
CA GLU A 225 2.20 -1.69 -16.26
C GLU A 225 2.30 -0.66 -15.13
N LEU A 226 2.75 -1.09 -13.94
CA LEU A 226 2.92 -0.21 -12.77
C LEU A 226 3.98 0.86 -13.01
N ALA A 227 5.08 0.53 -13.69
CA ALA A 227 6.09 1.51 -14.09
C ALA A 227 5.52 2.53 -15.09
N SER A 228 4.65 2.11 -16.01
CA SER A 228 3.97 3.01 -16.94
C SER A 228 3.02 3.97 -16.23
N VAL A 229 2.31 3.52 -15.20
CA VAL A 229 1.46 4.40 -14.36
C VAL A 229 2.31 5.43 -13.61
N GLN A 230 3.48 5.03 -13.12
CA GLN A 230 4.36 5.90 -12.34
C GLN A 230 5.36 6.71 -13.18
N MET A 231 5.44 6.43 -14.48
CA MET A 231 6.35 7.08 -15.42
C MET A 231 6.24 8.61 -15.41
N PRO A 232 5.03 9.22 -15.43
CA PRO A 232 4.90 10.67 -15.35
C PRO A 232 5.57 11.25 -14.09
N THR A 233 5.34 10.65 -12.93
CA THR A 233 5.94 11.05 -11.65
C THR A 233 7.46 10.93 -11.68
N ILE A 234 7.98 9.84 -12.24
CA ILE A 234 9.44 9.58 -12.37
C ILE A 234 10.09 10.60 -13.31
N LEU A 235 9.52 10.83 -14.50
CA LEU A 235 10.06 11.73 -15.51
C LEU A 235 10.01 13.19 -15.05
N ILE A 236 8.86 13.63 -14.50
CA ILE A 236 8.72 14.98 -13.96
C ILE A 236 9.69 15.17 -12.79
N GLY A 237 9.82 14.18 -11.91
CA GLY A 237 10.80 14.25 -10.83
C GLY A 237 12.23 14.41 -11.34
N ALA A 238 12.64 13.58 -12.31
CA ALA A 238 14.01 13.56 -12.82
C ALA A 238 14.37 14.80 -13.66
N MET A 239 13.44 15.30 -14.47
CA MET A 239 13.70 16.39 -15.42
C MET A 239 13.31 17.78 -14.90
N LEU A 240 12.25 17.85 -14.10
CA LEU A 240 11.63 19.12 -13.68
C LEU A 240 11.85 19.43 -12.19
N GLY A 241 12.40 18.48 -11.43
CA GLY A 241 12.73 18.63 -10.02
C GLY A 241 11.53 18.52 -9.07
N SER A 242 11.84 18.54 -7.78
CA SER A 242 10.88 18.34 -6.68
C SER A 242 9.75 19.37 -6.66
N MET A 243 10.04 20.65 -6.92
CA MET A 243 9.03 21.70 -6.84
C MET A 243 7.92 21.55 -7.89
N ARG A 244 8.28 21.31 -9.16
CA ARG A 244 7.30 21.14 -10.25
C ARG A 244 6.54 19.83 -10.10
N LEU A 245 7.22 18.76 -9.67
CA LEU A 245 6.55 17.51 -9.32
C LEU A 245 5.57 17.68 -8.16
N GLY A 246 5.91 18.54 -7.20
CA GLY A 246 5.03 18.92 -6.10
C GLY A 246 3.69 19.45 -6.61
N TYR A 247 3.71 20.49 -7.45
CA TYR A 247 2.49 21.04 -8.05
C TYR A 247 1.71 20.01 -8.88
N PHE A 248 2.42 19.20 -9.68
CA PHE A 248 1.79 18.11 -10.44
C PHE A 248 1.07 17.13 -9.52
N THR A 249 1.74 16.68 -8.45
CA THR A 249 1.17 15.77 -7.45
C THR A 249 -0.07 16.39 -6.81
N MET A 250 -0.01 17.67 -6.43
CA MET A 250 -1.13 18.36 -5.79
C MET A 250 -2.34 18.44 -6.71
N ALA A 251 -2.12 18.77 -7.99
CA ALA A 251 -3.18 18.85 -8.99
C ALA A 251 -3.77 17.47 -9.29
N TRP A 252 -2.91 16.46 -9.50
CA TRP A 252 -3.35 15.09 -9.78
C TRP A 252 -4.16 14.50 -8.64
N ARG A 253 -3.76 14.80 -7.39
CA ARG A 253 -4.49 14.34 -6.20
C ARG A 253 -5.94 14.80 -6.18
N ILE A 254 -6.25 16.00 -6.69
CA ILE A 254 -7.63 16.52 -6.77
C ILE A 254 -8.47 15.74 -7.78
N VAL A 255 -7.85 15.23 -8.86
CA VAL A 255 -8.52 14.42 -9.87
C VAL A 255 -8.84 13.02 -9.36
N GLU A 256 -7.98 12.47 -8.48
CA GLU A 256 -8.18 11.17 -7.83
C GLU A 256 -9.23 11.19 -6.70
N LEU A 257 -9.63 12.37 -6.25
CA LEU A 257 -10.52 12.56 -5.10
C LEU A 257 -12.00 12.39 -5.46
#